data_AF-A0A0Q7SHN0-F1
#
_entry.id   AF-A0A0Q7SHN0-F1
#
_cell.length_a   1.000
_cell.length_b   1.000
_cell.length_c   1.000
_cell.angle_alpha   90.00
_cell.angle_beta   90.00
_cell.angle_gamma   90.00
#
_symmetry.space_group_name_H-M   'P 1'
#
loop_
_entity.id
_entity.type
_entity.pdbx_description
1 polymer ?
#
loop_
_entity_poly.entity_id
_entity_poly.type
_entity_poly.pdbx_seq_one_letter_code
_entity_poly.pdbx_strand_id
1 'polypeptide(L)'
;MKSALVLAAAIVMAMPVVSVPTVSDAQVLTGRARAAPARRARPAPPRLSEAEENQLWDAQSEIGTVDEQIAAVQAAGQAQGALTPEQQAQLNAHNARRTELQAVVTRLEAKQNR
;
A
#
# COMPACT_ATOMS: atom_id res chain seq x y z
N MET A 1 -14.31 21.90 30.38
CA MET A 1 -14.81 23.05 29.60
C MET A 1 -14.41 22.85 28.14
N LYS A 2 -15.42 22.82 27.26
CA LYS A 2 -15.45 23.38 25.89
C LYS A 2 -14.23 23.11 24.98
N SER A 3 -14.37 22.16 24.04
CA SER A 3 -14.62 22.41 22.59
C SER A 3 -13.29 22.58 21.84
N ALA A 4 -13.01 22.02 20.66
CA ALA A 4 -13.90 21.80 19.53
C ALA A 4 -13.24 20.94 18.42
N LEU A 5 -14.10 20.25 17.65
CA LEU A 5 -14.06 20.04 16.18
C LEU A 5 -12.94 19.13 15.61
N VAL A 6 -13.17 17.92 15.10
CA VAL A 6 -14.09 17.45 14.03
C VAL A 6 -13.84 18.08 12.66
N LEU A 7 -13.41 17.20 11.73
CA LEU A 7 -13.53 17.20 10.26
C LEU A 7 -12.92 18.36 9.44
N ALA A 8 -12.03 18.01 8.52
CA ALA A 8 -12.12 18.48 7.14
C ALA A 8 -11.36 17.52 6.20
N ALA A 9 -12.09 16.58 5.63
CA ALA A 9 -11.68 15.83 4.46
C ALA A 9 -11.61 16.78 3.26
N ALA A 10 -10.43 16.97 2.68
CA ALA A 10 -10.25 17.66 1.40
C ALA A 10 -10.01 16.63 0.30
N ILE A 11 -11.09 15.99 -0.15
CA ILE A 11 -11.09 15.24 -1.41
C ILE A 11 -11.18 16.28 -2.52
N VAL A 12 -10.06 16.57 -3.17
CA VAL A 12 -10.04 17.36 -4.41
C VAL A 12 -10.63 16.49 -5.51
N MET A 13 -11.89 16.74 -5.84
CA MET A 13 -12.56 16.18 -7.01
C MET A 13 -11.99 16.81 -8.28
N ALA A 14 -11.07 16.12 -8.94
CA ALA A 14 -10.72 16.41 -10.33
C ALA A 14 -11.83 15.86 -11.24
N MET A 15 -12.63 16.75 -11.83
CA MET A 15 -13.66 16.40 -12.82
C MET A 15 -13.03 15.83 -14.10
N PRO A 16 -13.61 14.78 -14.73
CA PRO A 16 -13.18 14.34 -16.04
C PRO A 16 -13.75 15.27 -17.12
N VAL A 17 -12.87 15.87 -17.92
CA VAL A 17 -13.25 16.52 -19.17
C VAL A 17 -13.77 15.45 -20.13
N VAL A 18 -15.08 15.49 -20.41
CA VAL A 18 -15.73 14.65 -21.42
C VAL A 18 -15.40 15.23 -22.79
N SER A 19 -14.49 14.59 -23.53
CA SER A 19 -14.28 14.89 -24.95
C SER A 19 -15.29 14.12 -25.79
N VAL A 20 -16.12 14.86 -26.54
CA VAL A 20 -17.04 14.31 -27.52
C VAL A 20 -16.24 13.86 -28.75
N PRO A 21 -16.40 12.62 -29.26
CA PRO A 21 -15.74 12.23 -30.50
C PRO A 21 -16.50 12.82 -31.69
N THR A 22 -15.88 13.80 -32.36
CA THR A 22 -16.31 14.23 -33.69
C THR A 22 -15.91 13.16 -34.70
N VAL A 23 -16.88 12.39 -35.19
CA VAL A 23 -16.71 11.53 -36.35
C VAL A 23 -16.71 12.43 -37.57
N SER A 24 -15.58 12.54 -38.27
CA SER A 24 -15.51 13.22 -39.57
C SER A 24 -14.55 12.47 -40.49
N ASP A 25 -15.19 11.63 -41.29
CA ASP A 25 -14.93 11.27 -42.68
C ASP A 25 -13.55 10.88 -43.22
N ALA A 26 -13.61 9.76 -43.93
CA ALA A 26 -12.89 9.43 -45.15
C ALA A 26 -11.35 9.41 -45.09
N GLN A 27 -10.80 8.27 -44.70
CA GLN A 27 -9.48 7.86 -45.21
C GLN A 27 -9.61 6.72 -46.20
N VAL A 28 -9.24 7.07 -47.43
CA VAL A 28 -9.26 6.30 -48.66
C VAL A 28 -8.40 5.05 -48.52
N LEU A 29 -8.97 3.93 -48.96
CA LEU A 29 -8.33 2.63 -49.09
C LEU A 29 -7.26 2.68 -50.20
N THR A 30 -6.04 3.14 -49.88
CA THR A 30 -4.89 3.00 -50.79
C THR A 30 -3.75 2.26 -50.12
N GLY A 31 -3.38 1.13 -50.72
CA GLY A 31 -2.01 0.64 -50.66
C GLY A 31 -1.67 -0.25 -49.47
N ARG A 32 -1.99 -1.55 -49.61
CA ARG A 32 -1.03 -2.66 -49.49
C ARG A 32 0.19 -2.41 -48.58
N ALA A 33 -0.04 -2.21 -47.28
CA ALA A 33 0.99 -2.40 -46.27
C ALA A 33 0.77 -3.77 -45.64
N ARG A 34 1.73 -4.69 -45.82
CA ARG A 34 1.87 -5.87 -44.97
C ARG A 34 1.76 -5.40 -43.54
N ALA A 35 0.65 -5.74 -42.87
CA ALA A 35 0.48 -5.49 -41.46
C ALA A 35 1.64 -6.16 -40.73
N ALA A 36 2.56 -5.34 -40.21
CA ALA A 36 3.58 -5.78 -39.29
C ALA A 36 2.89 -6.57 -38.16
N PRO A 37 3.51 -7.64 -37.62
CA PRO A 37 2.87 -8.45 -36.59
C PRO A 37 2.46 -7.53 -35.44
N ALA A 38 1.16 -7.50 -35.13
CA ALA A 38 0.64 -6.75 -34.00
C ALA A 38 1.47 -7.13 -32.77
N ARG A 39 2.28 -6.18 -32.29
CA ARG A 39 3.12 -6.38 -31.10
C ARG A 39 2.18 -6.74 -29.94
N ARG A 40 2.51 -7.84 -29.26
CA ARG A 40 1.80 -8.45 -28.11
C ARG A 40 1.21 -7.38 -27.17
N ALA A 41 -0.11 -7.36 -27.00
CA ALA A 41 -0.74 -6.65 -25.88
C ALA A 41 -0.25 -7.29 -24.57
N ARG A 42 0.37 -6.51 -23.68
CA ARG A 42 0.95 -6.98 -22.42
C ARG A 42 0.93 -5.82 -21.42
N PRO A 43 0.67 -6.06 -20.14
CA PRO A 43 -0.35 -6.92 -19.53
C PRO A 43 -1.30 -6.05 -18.65
N ALA A 44 -2.45 -6.56 -18.19
CA ALA A 44 -3.20 -5.93 -17.08
C ALA A 44 -2.87 -6.64 -15.76
N PRO A 45 -1.88 -6.15 -15.00
CA PRO A 45 -1.85 -6.34 -13.55
C PRO A 45 -1.16 -5.15 -12.85
N PRO A 46 -1.27 -4.94 -11.52
CA PRO A 46 -1.75 -5.89 -10.50
C PRO A 46 -2.78 -5.25 -9.55
N ARG A 47 -4.00 -5.78 -9.54
CA ARG A 47 -4.82 -5.69 -8.32
C ARG A 47 -4.36 -6.80 -7.39
N LEU A 48 -4.32 -6.51 -6.08
CA LEU A 48 -4.13 -7.56 -5.08
C LEU A 48 -5.19 -8.63 -5.31
N SER A 49 -4.80 -9.90 -5.19
CA SER A 49 -5.82 -10.95 -5.02
C SER A 49 -6.47 -10.80 -3.65
N GLU A 50 -7.67 -11.36 -3.46
CA GLU A 50 -8.35 -11.35 -2.16
C GLU A 50 -7.45 -11.92 -1.04
N ALA A 51 -6.67 -12.96 -1.34
CA ALA A 51 -5.71 -13.53 -0.39
C ALA A 51 -4.57 -12.56 -0.03
N GLU A 52 -4.08 -11.77 -1.01
CA GLU A 52 -3.04 -10.77 -0.76
C GLU A 52 -3.59 -9.54 -0.05
N GLU A 53 -4.84 -9.18 -0.29
CA GLU A 53 -5.53 -8.12 0.44
C GLU A 53 -5.71 -8.52 1.91
N ASN A 54 -6.20 -9.73 2.18
CA ASN A 54 -6.26 -10.27 3.54
C ASN A 54 -4.89 -10.31 4.20
N GLN A 55 -3.85 -10.75 3.48
CA GLN A 55 -2.48 -10.74 3.99
C GLN A 55 -1.97 -9.33 4.32
N LEU A 56 -2.35 -8.31 3.54
CA LEU A 56 -2.01 -6.91 3.81
C LEU A 56 -2.69 -6.43 5.11
N TRP A 57 -3.99 -6.70 5.26
CA TRP A 57 -4.74 -6.36 6.46
C TRP A 57 -4.19 -7.07 7.71
N ASP A 58 -3.90 -8.37 7.60
CA ASP A 58 -3.32 -9.15 8.69
C ASP A 58 -1.94 -8.62 9.08
N ALA A 59 -1.07 -8.33 8.10
CA ALA A 59 0.26 -7.79 8.38
C ALA A 59 0.19 -6.40 9.04
N GLN A 60 -0.73 -5.54 8.61
CA GLN A 60 -0.94 -4.22 9.23
C GLN A 60 -1.46 -4.34 10.67
N SER A 61 -2.40 -5.26 10.91
CA SER A 61 -2.92 -5.54 12.25
C SER A 61 -1.84 -6.12 13.18
N GLU A 62 -1.03 -7.04 12.67
CA GLU A 62 0.07 -7.65 13.42
C GLU A 62 1.16 -6.63 13.75
N ILE A 63 1.48 -5.69 12.85
CA ILE A 63 2.39 -4.57 13.14
C ILE A 63 1.87 -3.75 14.33
N GLY A 64 0.58 -3.40 14.35
CA GLY A 64 -0.01 -2.68 15.49
C GLY A 64 0.16 -3.44 16.80
N THR A 65 -0.09 -4.74 16.78
CA THR A 65 0.09 -5.62 17.94
C THR A 65 1.55 -5.69 18.41
N VAL A 66 2.50 -5.78 17.47
CA VAL A 66 3.95 -5.81 17.78
C VAL A 66 4.41 -4.45 18.31
N ASP A 67 3.89 -3.34 17.79
CA ASP A 67 4.20 -2.00 18.25
C ASP A 67 3.72 -1.77 19.69
N GLU A 68 2.55 -2.29 20.06
CA GLU A 68 2.07 -2.30 21.45
C GLU A 68 2.98 -3.11 22.37
N GLN A 69 3.45 -4.28 21.93
CA GLN A 69 4.39 -5.12 22.70
C GLN A 69 5.74 -4.41 22.89
N ILE A 70 6.26 -3.77 21.85
CA ILE A 70 7.48 -2.94 21.92
C ILE A 70 7.30 -1.82 22.95
N ALA A 71 6.17 -1.10 22.89
CA ALA A 71 5.86 -0.03 23.83
C ALA A 71 5.77 -0.54 25.28
N ALA A 72 5.16 -1.71 25.50
CA ALA A 72 5.06 -2.33 26.82
C ALA A 72 6.42 -2.69 27.41
N VAL A 73 7.31 -3.30 26.62
CA VAL A 73 8.67 -3.65 27.07
C VAL A 73 9.49 -2.39 27.36
N GLN A 74 9.39 -1.37 26.51
CA GLN A 74 10.06 -0.08 26.74
C GLN A 74 9.55 0.59 28.02
N ALA A 75 8.23 0.63 28.24
CA ALA A 75 7.64 1.19 29.45
C ALA A 75 8.11 0.46 30.72
N ALA A 76 8.23 -0.88 30.67
CA ALA A 76 8.79 -1.66 31.77
C ALA A 76 10.25 -1.29 32.06
N GLY A 77 11.08 -1.10 31.02
CA GLY A 77 12.47 -0.65 31.16
C GLY A 77 12.58 0.77 31.73
N GLN A 78 11.69 1.69 31.33
CA GLN A 78 11.66 3.05 31.87
C GLN A 78 11.27 3.06 33.36
N ALA A 79 10.31 2.22 33.76
CA ALA A 79 9.91 2.10 35.17
C ALA A 79 11.03 1.54 36.06
N GLN A 80 11.92 0.72 35.50
CA GLN A 80 13.07 0.13 36.20
C GLN A 80 14.36 0.96 36.06
N GLY A 81 14.37 1.98 35.20
CA GLY A 81 15.53 2.81 34.88
C GLY A 81 16.52 2.19 33.88
N ALA A 82 16.37 0.90 33.57
CA ALA A 82 17.11 0.20 32.52
C ALA A 82 16.33 -1.05 32.07
N LEU A 83 16.60 -1.51 30.85
CA LEU A 83 16.08 -2.78 30.34
C LEU A 83 16.98 -3.94 30.81
N THR A 84 16.36 -5.06 31.21
CA THR A 84 17.11 -6.30 31.48
C THR A 84 17.62 -6.92 30.16
N PRO A 85 18.65 -7.78 30.18
CA PRO A 85 19.11 -8.48 28.97
C PRO A 85 18.02 -9.27 28.26
N GLU A 86 17.10 -9.88 29.01
CA GLU A 86 15.95 -10.62 28.48
C GLU A 86 14.95 -9.69 27.79
N GLN A 87 14.65 -8.54 28.39
CA GLN A 87 13.78 -7.52 27.79
C GLN A 87 14.41 -6.92 26.54
N GLN A 88 15.73 -6.72 26.53
CA GLN A 88 16.45 -6.27 25.35
C GLN A 88 16.38 -7.30 24.22
N ALA A 89 16.52 -8.59 24.54
CA ALA A 89 16.36 -9.67 23.56
C ALA A 89 14.93 -9.72 22.99
N GLN A 90 13.91 -9.54 23.85
CA GLN A 90 12.51 -9.45 23.42
C GLN A 90 12.29 -8.25 22.50
N LEU A 91 12.80 -7.07 22.84
CA LEU A 91 12.73 -5.89 21.98
C LEU A 91 13.37 -6.13 20.62
N ASN A 92 14.55 -6.77 20.59
CA ASN A 92 15.21 -7.10 19.33
C ASN A 92 14.37 -8.08 18.49
N ALA A 93 13.76 -9.09 19.11
CA ALA A 93 12.88 -10.04 18.43
C ALA A 93 11.62 -9.36 17.87
N HIS A 94 10.96 -8.50 18.64
CA HIS A 94 9.79 -7.74 18.19
C HIS A 94 10.15 -6.79 17.05
N ASN A 95 11.29 -6.10 17.13
CA ASN A 95 11.77 -5.23 16.05
C ASN A 95 12.10 -6.00 14.77
N ALA A 96 12.70 -7.19 14.88
CA ALA A 96 12.93 -8.07 13.74
C ALA A 96 11.60 -8.47 13.09
N ARG A 97 10.61 -8.91 13.91
CA ARG A 97 9.28 -9.26 13.43
C ARG A 97 8.56 -8.10 12.75
N ARG A 98 8.62 -6.91 13.33
CA ARG A 98 8.08 -5.68 12.75
C ARG A 98 8.69 -5.38 11.38
N THR A 99 10.00 -5.58 11.24
CA THR A 99 10.73 -5.37 9.98
C THR A 99 10.28 -6.36 8.90
N GLU A 100 10.10 -7.63 9.26
CA GLU A 100 9.57 -8.64 8.34
C GLU A 100 8.16 -8.28 7.84
N LEU A 101 7.27 -7.91 8.76
CA LEU A 101 5.90 -7.51 8.41
C LEU A 101 5.89 -6.25 7.54
N GLN A 102 6.73 -5.27 7.86
CA GLN A 102 6.88 -4.06 7.04
C GLN A 102 7.36 -4.38 5.62
N ALA A 103 8.23 -5.37 5.45
CA ALA A 103 8.67 -5.81 4.13
C ALA A 103 7.52 -6.46 3.33
N VAL A 104 6.63 -7.21 4.00
CA VAL A 104 5.41 -7.76 3.38
C VAL A 104 4.49 -6.64 2.93
N VAL A 105 4.17 -5.69 3.83
CA VAL A 105 3.34 -4.51 3.53
C VAL A 105 3.91 -3.74 2.34
N THR A 106 5.20 -3.38 2.40
CA THR A 106 5.87 -2.63 1.33
C THR A 106 5.80 -3.36 0.00
N ARG A 107 5.98 -4.68 -0.01
CA ARG A 107 5.89 -5.50 -1.23
C ARG A 107 4.48 -5.53 -1.81
N LEU A 108 3.46 -5.69 -0.97
CA LEU A 108 2.06 -5.76 -1.39
C LEU A 108 1.55 -4.39 -1.84
N GLU A 109 1.90 -3.32 -1.14
CA GLU A 109 1.61 -1.94 -1.55
C GLU A 109 2.30 -1.58 -2.87
N ALA A 110 3.58 -1.97 -3.04
CA ALA A 110 4.28 -1.77 -4.31
C ALA A 110 3.66 -2.58 -5.46
N LYS A 111 3.03 -3.72 -5.16
CA LYS A 111 2.25 -4.49 -6.13
C LYS A 111 0.93 -3.77 -6.46
N GLN A 112 0.23 -3.25 -5.47
CA GLN A 112 -1.02 -2.51 -5.67
C GLN A 112 -0.84 -1.23 -6.49
N ASN A 113 0.29 -0.55 -6.32
CA ASN A 113 0.60 0.75 -6.96
C ASN A 113 1.27 0.63 -8.34
N ARG A 114 1.44 -0.59 -8.88
CA ARG A 114 2.04 -0.84 -10.21
C ARG A 114 0.99 -0.90 -11.31
#